data_AF-A0A8T5E0G9-F1
#
_entry.id   AF-A0A8T5E0G9-F1
#
_cell.length_a   1.000
_cell.length_b   1.000
_cell.length_c   1.000
_cell.angle_alpha   90.00
_cell.angle_beta   90.00
_cell.angle_gamma   90.00
#
_symmetry.space_group_name_H-M   'P 1'
#
loop_
_entity.id
_entity.type
_entity.pdbx_description
1 polymer ?
#
loop_
_entity_poly.entity_id
_entity_poly.type
_entity_poly.pdbx_seq_one_letter_code
_entity_poly.pdbx_strand_id
1 'polypeptide(L)'
;MTDASDVSERRKKQQEKIRIMLNTIKAGEIASIKGGEETVAWVKEELCIGCDQCTIVCDDDAIELYDKPLASPIMNIEVNRKARILRDPCTGCKLCVLACPTDAIIMIDR
;
A
#
# COMPACT_ATOMS: atom_id res chain seq x y z
N MET A 1 -6.14 -26.70 31.40
CA MET A 1 -5.46 -25.52 30.82
C MET A 1 -4.59 -26.03 29.69
N THR A 2 -4.72 -25.53 28.47
CA THR A 2 -3.79 -25.92 27.39
C THR A 2 -2.41 -25.34 27.67
N ASP A 3 -1.37 -26.17 27.55
CA ASP A 3 0.00 -25.76 27.78
C ASP A 3 0.49 -24.76 26.73
N ALA A 4 1.46 -23.93 27.12
CA ALA A 4 2.00 -22.88 26.25
C ALA A 4 2.67 -23.45 24.97
N SER A 5 3.22 -24.66 25.04
CA SER A 5 3.76 -25.41 23.90
C SER A 5 2.67 -25.70 22.86
N ASP A 6 1.50 -26.18 23.30
CA ASP A 6 0.39 -26.58 22.42
C ASP A 6 -0.23 -25.37 21.72
N VAL A 7 -0.27 -24.21 22.39
CA VAL A 7 -0.70 -22.94 21.78
C VAL A 7 0.31 -22.50 20.71
N SER A 8 1.61 -22.64 20.98
CA SER A 8 2.68 -22.22 20.08
C SER A 8 2.71 -23.04 18.79
N GLU A 9 2.54 -24.37 18.89
CA GLU A 9 2.45 -25.25 17.72
C GLU A 9 1.23 -24.95 16.85
N ARG A 10 0.07 -24.71 17.46
CA ARG A 10 -1.15 -24.32 16.74
C ARG A 10 -0.98 -22.98 16.03
N ARG A 11 -0.35 -22.00 16.69
CA ARG A 11 -0.04 -20.70 16.07
C ARG A 11 0.88 -20.85 14.87
N LYS A 12 1.95 -21.68 14.96
CA LYS A 12 2.86 -21.94 13.84
C LYS A 12 2.12 -22.55 12.63
N LYS A 13 1.33 -23.61 12.87
CA LYS A 13 0.53 -24.25 11.81
C LYS A 13 -0.47 -23.27 11.17
N GLN A 14 -1.08 -22.40 11.99
CA GLN A 14 -2.01 -21.39 11.49
C GLN A 14 -1.30 -20.29 10.70
N GLN A 15 -0.15 -19.81 11.16
CA GLN A 15 0.68 -18.82 10.44
C GLN A 15 1.14 -19.33 9.07
N GLU A 16 1.54 -20.61 8.97
CA GLU A 16 1.94 -21.23 7.71
C GLU A 16 0.77 -21.26 6.70
N LYS A 17 -0.42 -21.68 7.15
CA LYS A 17 -1.62 -21.66 6.31
C LYS A 17 -2.00 -20.25 5.86
N ILE A 18 -1.99 -19.29 6.79
CA ILE A 18 -2.28 -17.88 6.49
C ILE A 18 -1.28 -17.35 5.44
N ARG A 19 0.02 -17.65 5.60
CA ARG A 19 1.06 -17.23 4.66
C ARG A 19 0.79 -17.75 3.25
N ILE A 20 0.49 -19.04 3.10
CA ILE A 20 0.21 -19.64 1.80
C ILE A 20 -0.99 -18.96 1.15
N MET A 21 -2.08 -18.76 1.90
CA MET A 21 -3.29 -18.13 1.39
C MET A 21 -3.05 -16.68 0.95
N LEU A 22 -2.37 -15.88 1.78
CA LEU A 22 -2.06 -14.49 1.49
C LEU A 22 -1.15 -14.33 0.27
N ASN A 23 -0.16 -15.23 0.10
CA ASN A 23 0.71 -15.22 -1.07
C ASN A 23 -0.08 -15.42 -2.38
N THR A 24 -1.04 -16.35 -2.38
CA THR A 24 -1.88 -16.61 -3.55
C THR A 24 -2.78 -15.42 -3.90
N ILE A 25 -3.42 -14.80 -2.90
CA ILE A 25 -4.29 -13.63 -3.10
C ILE A 25 -3.48 -12.46 -3.69
N LYS A 26 -2.34 -12.14 -3.07
CA LYS A 26 -1.45 -11.07 -3.55
C LYS A 26 -0.95 -11.30 -4.97
N ALA A 27 -0.64 -12.55 -5.34
CA ALA A 27 -0.21 -12.87 -6.70
C ALA A 27 -1.31 -12.57 -7.74
N GLY A 28 -2.58 -12.87 -7.42
CA GLY A 28 -3.72 -12.55 -8.27
C GLY A 28 -3.95 -11.04 -8.43
N GLU A 29 -3.86 -10.29 -7.33
CA GLU A 29 -3.97 -8.83 -7.34
C GLU A 29 -2.87 -8.20 -8.21
N ILE A 30 -1.60 -8.60 -8.03
CA ILE A 30 -0.46 -8.08 -8.80
C ILE A 30 -0.61 -8.32 -10.30
N ALA A 31 -1.13 -9.49 -10.68
CA ALA A 31 -1.35 -9.86 -12.08
C ALA A 31 -2.43 -9.00 -12.76
N SER A 32 -3.40 -8.50 -11.99
CA SER A 32 -4.52 -7.72 -12.50
C SER A 32 -4.20 -6.23 -12.66
N ILE A 33 -3.11 -5.75 -12.04
CA ILE A 33 -2.75 -4.33 -12.04
C ILE A 33 -1.81 -4.04 -13.23
N LYS A 34 -2.21 -3.08 -14.07
CA LYS A 34 -1.40 -2.56 -15.18
C LYS A 34 -0.10 -1.95 -14.64
N GLY A 35 1.06 -2.26 -15.23
CA GLY A 35 2.36 -1.75 -14.79
C GLY A 35 3.37 -1.72 -15.94
N GLY A 36 4.58 -1.25 -15.64
CA GLY A 36 5.67 -1.06 -16.62
C GLY A 36 5.86 0.40 -17.03
N GLU A 37 6.82 0.64 -17.93
CA GLU A 37 7.34 1.97 -18.28
C GLU A 37 6.29 2.92 -18.88
N GLU A 38 5.27 2.37 -19.56
CA GLU A 38 4.15 3.12 -20.17
C GLU A 38 3.08 3.56 -19.15
N THR A 39 3.26 3.22 -17.88
CA THR A 39 2.30 3.54 -16.82
C THR A 39 2.97 4.26 -15.66
N VAL A 40 2.19 5.10 -15.00
CA VAL A 40 2.62 5.86 -13.82
C VAL A 40 1.63 5.69 -12.68
N ALA A 41 2.13 5.65 -11.46
CA ALA A 41 1.28 5.63 -10.28
C ALA A 41 0.61 6.99 -10.06
N TRP A 42 -0.64 6.98 -9.57
CA TRP A 42 -1.43 8.17 -9.30
C TRP A 42 -2.14 8.05 -7.96
N VAL A 43 -2.14 9.12 -7.16
CA VAL A 43 -2.75 9.15 -5.83
C VAL A 43 -4.13 9.81 -5.87
N LYS A 44 -5.14 9.09 -5.42
CA LYS A 44 -6.47 9.60 -5.04
C LYS A 44 -6.36 10.27 -3.67
N GLU A 45 -6.26 11.60 -3.68
CA GLU A 45 -6.05 12.40 -2.47
C GLU A 45 -7.15 12.18 -1.42
N GLU A 46 -8.37 11.89 -1.87
CA GLU A 46 -9.55 11.63 -1.03
C GLU A 46 -9.44 10.33 -0.22
N LEU A 47 -8.71 9.33 -0.72
CA LEU A 47 -8.48 8.05 -0.04
C LEU A 47 -7.12 8.02 0.71
N CYS A 48 -6.21 8.93 0.39
CA CYS A 48 -4.89 8.96 0.99
C CYS A 48 -4.96 9.43 2.45
N ILE A 49 -4.70 8.55 3.41
CA ILE A 49 -4.74 8.88 4.84
C ILE A 49 -3.39 9.40 5.40
N GLY A 50 -2.37 9.50 4.55
CA GLY A 50 -1.05 10.00 4.93
C GLY A 50 -0.21 9.04 5.79
N CYS A 51 -0.43 7.73 5.65
CA CYS A 51 0.27 6.68 6.42
C CYS A 51 1.71 6.36 5.97
N ASP A 52 2.26 7.14 5.03
CA ASP A 52 3.62 7.05 4.46
C ASP A 52 4.17 5.70 3.96
N GLN A 53 3.42 4.59 4.03
CA GLN A 53 3.89 3.26 3.59
C GLN A 53 4.40 3.20 2.14
N CYS A 54 3.84 4.03 1.26
CA CYS A 54 4.26 4.10 -0.14
C CYS A 54 5.70 4.58 -0.32
N THR A 55 6.20 5.47 0.54
CA THR A 55 7.59 5.96 0.46
C THR A 55 8.58 4.90 0.90
N ILE A 56 8.20 4.03 1.84
CA ILE A 56 9.04 2.94 2.36
C ILE A 56 9.33 1.90 1.26
N VAL A 57 8.38 1.69 0.33
CA VAL A 57 8.49 0.67 -0.73
C VAL A 57 8.96 1.22 -2.07
N CYS A 58 9.23 2.53 -2.17
CA CYS A 58 9.68 3.15 -3.41
C CYS A 58 11.20 3.24 -3.42
N ASP A 59 11.84 2.36 -4.20
CA ASP A 59 13.31 2.36 -4.35
C ASP A 59 13.81 3.46 -5.31
N ASP A 60 12.89 4.10 -6.06
CA ASP A 60 13.20 5.09 -7.11
C ASP A 60 13.02 6.55 -6.63
N ASP A 61 12.74 6.79 -5.35
CA ASP A 61 12.43 8.11 -4.77
C ASP A 61 11.32 8.89 -5.53
N ALA A 62 10.39 8.16 -6.15
CA ALA A 62 9.35 8.74 -7.01
C ALA A 62 8.14 9.31 -6.24
N ILE A 63 8.23 9.47 -4.92
CA ILE A 63 7.09 9.84 -4.06
C ILE A 63 7.48 10.97 -3.11
N GLU A 64 6.71 12.05 -3.15
CA GLU A 64 6.82 13.17 -2.23
C GLU A 64 5.62 13.22 -1.29
N LEU A 65 5.83 13.73 -0.09
CA LEU A 65 4.77 13.99 0.89
C LEU A 65 4.56 15.51 1.03
N TYR A 66 3.31 15.94 1.04
CA TYR A 66 2.92 17.34 1.24
C TYR A 66 1.74 17.45 2.18
N ASP A 67 1.68 18.57 2.89
CA ASP A 67 0.62 18.81 3.87
C ASP A 67 -0.64 19.33 3.19
N LYS A 68 -1.76 18.68 3.50
CA LYS A 68 -3.10 19.11 3.08
C LYS A 68 -4.10 18.83 4.20
N PRO A 69 -5.06 19.72 4.49
CA PRO A 69 -6.09 19.41 5.48
C PRO A 69 -6.94 18.22 5.02
N LEU A 70 -7.34 17.40 5.98
CA LEU A 70 -8.33 16.34 5.81
C LEU A 70 -9.54 16.68 6.68
N ALA A 71 -10.63 17.10 6.02
CA ALA A 71 -11.91 17.33 6.67
C ALA A 71 -12.88 16.21 6.30
N SER A 72 -13.49 15.60 7.31
CA SER A 72 -14.60 14.67 7.22
C SER A 72 -15.70 15.11 8.20
N PRO A 73 -16.94 14.60 8.09
CA PRO A 73 -18.02 14.97 9.01
C PRO A 73 -17.73 14.67 10.49
N ILE A 74 -16.77 13.80 10.79
CA ILE A 74 -16.47 13.30 12.15
C ILE A 74 -15.10 13.81 12.65
N MET A 75 -14.25 14.33 11.76
CA MET A 75 -12.86 14.66 12.07
C MET A 75 -12.34 15.77 11.17
N ASN A 76 -11.67 16.76 11.77
CA ASN A 76 -11.00 17.85 11.07
C ASN A 76 -9.51 17.86 11.43
N ILE A 77 -8.66 17.50 10.46
CA ILE A 77 -7.20 17.51 10.59
C ILE A 77 -6.65 18.62 9.71
N GLU A 78 -5.98 19.60 10.32
CA GLU A 78 -5.39 20.73 9.58
C GLU A 78 -4.20 20.31 8.71
N VAL A 79 -3.44 19.31 9.16
CA VAL A 79 -2.20 18.86 8.52
C VAL A 79 -2.25 17.33 8.34
N ASN A 80 -2.54 16.88 7.11
CA ASN A 80 -2.42 15.48 6.70
C ASN A 80 -1.37 15.35 5.58
N ARG A 81 -0.38 14.48 5.78
CA ARG A 81 0.76 14.27 4.87
C ARG A 81 0.36 13.42 3.68
N LYS A 82 -0.25 14.03 2.66
CA LYS A 82 -0.67 13.34 1.42
C LYS A 82 0.53 12.98 0.57
N ALA A 83 0.43 11.86 -0.15
CA ALA A 83 1.44 11.45 -1.11
C ALA A 83 1.17 12.00 -2.52
N ARG A 84 2.25 12.32 -3.25
CA ARG A 84 2.24 12.68 -4.67
C ARG A 84 3.30 11.85 -5.38
N ILE A 85 2.95 11.30 -6.54
CA ILE A 85 3.91 10.60 -7.41
C ILE A 85 4.56 11.60 -8.37
N LEU A 86 5.89 11.57 -8.43
CA LEU A 86 6.69 12.24 -9.44
C LEU A 86 6.75 11.34 -10.68
N ARG A 87 6.30 11.86 -11.83
CA ARG A 87 6.20 11.05 -13.05
C ARG A 87 7.56 10.58 -13.57
N ASP A 88 8.54 11.47 -13.57
CA ASP A 88 9.86 11.23 -14.17
C ASP A 88 10.59 10.02 -13.54
N PRO A 89 10.81 9.98 -12.21
CA PRO A 89 11.45 8.83 -11.55
C PRO A 89 10.56 7.59 -11.42
N CYS A 90 9.24 7.68 -11.69
CA CYS A 90 8.35 6.52 -11.54
C CYS A 90 8.58 5.49 -12.67
N THR A 91 8.96 4.28 -12.27
CA THR A 91 9.22 3.13 -13.15
C THR A 91 7.98 2.29 -13.47
N GLY A 92 6.86 2.54 -12.79
CA GLY A 92 5.64 1.74 -12.94
C GLY A 92 5.71 0.34 -12.30
N CYS A 93 6.54 0.14 -11.27
CA CYS A 93 6.77 -1.15 -10.59
C CYS A 93 5.58 -1.66 -9.74
N LYS A 94 4.60 -0.80 -9.43
CA LYS A 94 3.35 -1.10 -8.70
C LYS A 94 3.48 -1.43 -7.21
N LEU A 95 4.67 -1.39 -6.62
CA LEU A 95 4.85 -1.73 -5.19
C LEU A 95 4.06 -0.80 -4.26
N CYS A 96 4.01 0.49 -4.58
CA CYS A 96 3.26 1.48 -3.81
C CYS A 96 1.74 1.23 -3.82
N VAL A 97 1.20 0.68 -4.91
CA VAL A 97 -0.21 0.28 -5.00
C VAL A 97 -0.52 -0.80 -3.97
N LEU A 98 0.33 -1.84 -3.90
CA LEU A 98 0.18 -2.96 -2.96
C LEU A 98 0.42 -2.56 -1.50
N ALA A 99 1.25 -1.55 -1.28
CA ALA A 99 1.56 -1.06 0.05
C ALA A 99 0.49 -0.11 0.61
N CYS A 100 -0.39 0.43 -0.24
CA CYS A 100 -1.39 1.39 0.18
C CYS A 100 -2.53 0.69 0.94
N PRO A 101 -2.72 0.94 2.25
CA PRO A 101 -3.75 0.25 3.03
C PRO A 101 -5.18 0.71 2.71
N THR A 102 -5.34 1.79 1.94
CA THR A 102 -6.63 2.38 1.57
C THR A 102 -6.86 2.38 0.06
N ASP A 103 -6.04 1.67 -0.71
CA ASP A 103 -6.12 1.61 -2.18
C ASP A 103 -6.17 3.00 -2.84
N ALA A 104 -5.51 3.98 -2.22
CA ALA A 104 -5.45 5.35 -2.71
C ALA A 104 -4.57 5.49 -3.95
N ILE A 105 -3.69 4.54 -4.23
CA ILE A 105 -2.75 4.60 -5.35
C ILE A 105 -3.23 3.67 -6.46
N ILE A 106 -3.36 4.20 -7.68
CA ILE A 106 -3.74 3.44 -8.87
C ILE A 106 -2.70 3.62 -9.97
N MET A 107 -2.75 2.77 -10.99
CA MET A 107 -1.89 2.89 -12.17
C MET A 107 -2.68 3.52 -13.32
N ILE A 108 -2.10 4.54 -13.94
CA ILE A 108 -2.65 5.24 -15.11
C ILE A 108 -1.64 5.22 -16.25
N ASP A 109 -2.09 5.57 -17.45
CA ASP A 109 -1.21 5.76 -18.61
C ASP A 109 -0.42 7.07 -18.48
N ARG A 110 0.84 7.04 -18.94
CA ARG A 110 1.81 8.13 -18.74
C ARG A 110 1.43 9.41 -19.49
#